data_AF-A0A3S4JC15-F1
#
_entry.id   AF-A0A3S4JC15-F1
#
_cell.length_a   1.000
_cell.length_b   1.000
_cell.length_c   1.000
_cell.angle_alpha   90.00
_cell.angle_beta   90.00
_cell.angle_gamma   90.00
#
_symmetry.space_group_name_H-M   'P 1'
#
loop_
_entity.id
_entity.type
_entity.pdbx_description
1 polymer ?
#
loop_
_entity_poly.entity_id
_entity_poly.type
_entity_poly.pdbx_seq_one_letter_code
_entity_poly.pdbx_strand_id
1 'polypeptide(L)' 'MSNPEREVTDIAEILAILSKHEVCRIGFNDNLCPYVVPVNFGYEYQKRTLDILFSRRTHREKDASVT' A
#
# COMPACT_ATOMS: atom_id res chain seq x y z
N MET A 1 -14.28 19.87 1.57
CA MET A 1 -14.04 20.48 0.25
C MET A 1 -12.86 19.75 -0.36
N SER A 2 -13.07 19.01 -1.45
CA SER A 2 -11.99 18.34 -2.16
C SER A 2 -11.42 19.36 -3.16
N ASN A 3 -10.15 19.72 -3.03
CA ASN A 3 -9.46 20.58 -3.99
C ASN A 3 -8.93 19.70 -5.13
N PRO A 4 -9.56 19.73 -6.33
CA PRO A 4 -9.13 18.90 -7.46
C PRO A 4 -7.72 19.24 -7.97
N GLU A 5 -7.22 20.45 -7.71
CA GLU A 5 -5.84 20.86 -8.07
C GLU A 5 -4.73 20.08 -7.34
N ARG A 6 -5.06 19.27 -6.33
CA ARG A 6 -4.08 18.45 -5.60
C ARG A 6 -3.97 17.02 -6.10
N GLU A 7 -4.69 16.67 -7.16
CA GLU A 7 -4.54 15.37 -7.78
C GLU A 7 -3.25 15.33 -8.61
N VAL A 8 -2.36 14.39 -8.29
CA VAL A 8 -1.14 14.17 -9.05
C VAL A 8 -1.46 13.15 -10.15
N THR A 9 -1.56 13.63 -11.39
CA THR A 9 -1.84 12.77 -12.55
C THR A 9 -0.56 12.36 -13.30
N ASP A 10 0.56 13.06 -13.06
CA ASP A 10 1.85 12.77 -13.71
C ASP A 10 2.59 11.62 -13.01
N ILE A 11 3.00 10.63 -13.80
CA ILE A 11 3.69 9.43 -13.30
C ILE A 11 5.08 9.75 -12.75
N ALA A 12 5.82 10.69 -13.34
CA ALA A 12 7.14 11.04 -12.85
C ALA A 12 7.04 11.72 -11.48
N GLU A 13 6.01 12.54 -11.28
CA GLU A 13 5.72 13.14 -9.99
C GLU A 13 5.28 12.11 -8.94
N ILE A 14 4.43 11.13 -9.31
CA ILE A 14 4.08 9.99 -8.45
C ILE A 14 5.34 9.21 -8.02
N LEU A 15 6.22 8.89 -8.97
CA LEU A 15 7.48 8.17 -8.70
C LEU A 15 8.42 9.00 -7.82
N ALA A 16 8.48 10.32 -8.00
CA ALA A 16 9.28 11.20 -7.15
C ALA A 16 8.76 11.23 -5.69
N ILE A 17 7.43 11.22 -5.51
CA ILE A 17 6.81 11.14 -4.18
C ILE A 17 7.11 9.80 -3.51
N LEU A 18 6.97 8.70 -4.26
CA LEU A 18 7.30 7.34 -3.81
C LEU A 18 8.79 7.19 -3.46
N SER A 19 9.68 7.79 -4.24
CA SER A 19 11.12 7.79 -4.00
C SER A 19 11.50 8.55 -2.72
N LYS A 20 10.75 9.59 -2.36
CA LYS A 20 11.01 10.42 -1.18
C LYS A 20 10.56 9.79 0.14
N HIS A 21 9.65 8.81 0.12
CA HIS A 21 9.03 8.25 1.32
C HIS A 21 9.18 6.73 1.37
N GLU A 22 9.68 6.21 2.49
CA GLU A 22 9.92 4.76 2.68
C GLU A 22 8.76 4.04 3.39
N VAL A 23 7.78 4.79 3.91
CA VAL A 23 6.64 4.27 4.68
C VAL A 23 5.33 4.60 3.97
N CYS A 24 4.47 3.59 3.78
CA CYS A 24 3.12 3.73 3.25
C CYS A 24 2.11 3.35 4.33
N ARG A 25 0.96 4.03 4.36
CA ARG A 25 -0.15 3.71 5.25
C ARG A 25 -1.25 3.05 4.44
N ILE A 26 -1.48 1.77 4.68
CA ILE A 26 -2.52 1.02 3.98
C ILE A 26 -3.78 1.03 4.83
N GLY A 27 -4.87 1.53 4.25
CA GLY A 27 -6.21 1.43 4.83
C GLY A 27 -6.82 0.09 4.47
N PHE A 28 -7.11 -0.73 5.47
CA PHE A 28 -7.89 -1.95 5.31
C PHE A 28 -9.30 -1.70 5.81
N ASN A 29 -10.28 -2.19 5.06
CA ASN A 29 -11.66 -2.24 5.51
C ASN A 29 -12.00 -3.71 5.75
N ASP A 30 -11.91 -4.15 7.00
CA ASP A 30 -12.41 -5.46 7.42
C ASP A 30 -13.74 -5.28 8.15
N ASN A 31 -14.60 -6.31 8.10
CA ASN A 31 -16.04 -6.26 8.34
C ASN A 31 -16.51 -5.54 9.63
N LEU A 32 -15.64 -5.36 10.62
CA LEU A 32 -15.96 -4.65 11.86
C LEU A 32 -15.56 -3.18 11.88
N CYS A 33 -14.41 -2.78 11.31
CA CYS A 33 -13.90 -1.40 11.37
C CYS A 33 -12.77 -1.17 10.36
N PRO A 34 -12.69 0.02 9.74
CA PRO A 34 -11.53 0.40 8.94
C PRO A 34 -10.32 0.62 9.85
N TYR A 35 -9.17 0.08 9.48
CA TYR A 35 -7.90 0.26 10.20
C TYR A 35 -6.78 0.66 9.25
N VAL A 36 -5.79 1.38 9.78
CA VAL A 36 -4.65 1.91 9.02
C VAL A 36 -3.35 1.31 9.54
N VAL A 37 -2.61 0.62 8.68
CA VAL A 37 -1.33 0.00 9.03
C VAL A 37 -0.18 0.75 8.36
N PRO A 38 0.78 1.31 9.12
CA PRO A 38 2.03 1.79 8.54
C PRO A 38 2.92 0.58 8.19
N VAL A 39 3.34 0.48 6.94
CA VAL A 39 4.25 -0.55 6.45
C VAL A 39 5.43 0.07 5.72
N ASN A 40 6.61 -0.48 5.90
CA ASN A 40 7.73 -0.23 4.99
C ASN A 40 7.42 -0.90 3.65
N PHE A 41 7.61 -0.17 2.56
CA PHE A 41 7.32 -0.65 1.22
C PHE A 41 8.51 -0.41 0.29
N GLY A 42 8.69 -1.32 -0.66
CA GLY A 42 9.44 -1.08 -1.88
C GLY A 42 8.46 -0.96 -3.05
N TYR A 43 8.90 -0.37 -4.15
CA TYR A 43 8.10 -0.31 -5.38
C TYR A 43 8.99 -0.60 -6.59
N GLU A 44 8.39 -1.17 -7.62
CA GLU A 44 9.00 -1.38 -8.92
C GLU A 44 8.07 -0.82 -10.00
N TYR A 45 8.61 -0.06 -10.94
CA TYR A 45 7.84 0.51 -12.05
C TYR A 45 8.35 -0.06 -13.36
N GLN A 46 7.61 -1.00 -13.94
CA GLN A 46 7.94 -1.69 -15.19
C GLN A 46 6.71 -1.74 -16.10
N LYS A 47 6.90 -1.58 -17.42
CA LYS A 47 5.83 -1.76 -18.43
C LYS A 47 4.53 -0.96 -18.17
N ARG A 48 4.63 0.24 -17.58
CA ARG A 48 3.49 1.09 -17.16
C ARG A 48 2.64 0.49 -16.02
N THR A 49 3.16 -0.50 -15.31
CA THR A 49 2.57 -1.05 -14.10
C THR A 49 3.43 -0.61 -12.91
N LEU A 50 2.79 -0.18 -11.83
CA LEU A 50 3.42 0.12 -10.56
C LEU A 50 3.16 -1.05 -9.60
N ASP A 51 4.19 -1.83 -9.33
CA ASP A 51 4.16 -2.93 -8.38
C ASP A 51 4.66 -2.42 -7.02
N ILE A 52 3.84 -2.57 -5.98
CA ILE A 52 4.18 -2.16 -4.61
C ILE A 52 4.37 -3.42 -3.76
N LEU A 53 5.59 -3.60 -3.24
CA LEU A 53 5.94 -4.75 -2.41
C LEU A 53 6.06 -4.31 -0.94
N PHE A 54 5.29 -4.93 -0.06
CA PHE A 54 5.40 -4.74 1.38
C PHE A 54 5.66 -6.08 2.06
N SER A 55 6.59 -6.08 3.01
CA SER A 55 6.91 -7.28 3.78
C SER A 55 5.93 -7.45 4.93
N ARG A 56 4.90 -8.27 4.73
CA ARG A 56 4.04 -8.72 5.82
C ARG A 56 4.69 -9.94 6.47
N ARG A 57 4.93 -9.90 7.78
CA ARG A 57 5.18 -11.13 8.53
C ARG A 57 3.88 -11.93 8.53
N THR A 58 3.88 -13.07 7.87
CA THR A 58 2.78 -14.02 7.93
C THR A 58 2.77 -14.63 9.33
N HIS A 59 1.92 -14.13 10.22
CA HIS A 59 1.52 -14.94 11.36
C HIS A 59 0.58 -16.00 10.80
N ARG A 60 1.15 -17.16 10.51
CA ARG A 60 0.41 -18.34 10.08
C ARG A 60 -0.31 -18.86 11.31
N GLU A 61 -1.52 -18.40 11.53
CA GLU A 61 -2.46 -19.16 12.35
C GLU A 61 -2.71 -20.45 11.57
N LYS A 62 -2.06 -21.52 12.02
CA LYS A 62 -2.46 -22.86 11.61
C LYS A 62 -3.80 -23.10 12.27
N ASP A 63 -4.88 -22.81 11.58
CA ASP A 63 -6.11 -23.53 11.81
C ASP A 63 -5.88 -24.96 11.31
N ALA A 64 -5.33 -25.74 12.24
CA ALA A 64 -5.34 -27.17 12.20
C ALA A 64 -6.80 -27.63 12.21
N SER A 65 -7.14 -28.48 11.25
CA SER A 65 -8.07 -29.60 11.36
C SER A 65 -9.50 -29.30 11.85
N VAL A 66 -10.49 -29.73 11.08
CA VAL A 66 -11.24 -30.98 11.33
C VAL A 66 -12.51 -30.96 10.46
N THR A 67 -12.61 -32.01 9.63
CA THR A 67 -13.80 -32.65 9.03
C THR A 67 -14.70 -31.84 8.09
#